data_AF-A0A502GCJ5-F1
#
_entry.id   AF-A0A502GCJ5-F1
#
_cell.length_a   1.000
_cell.length_b   1.000
_cell.length_c   1.000
_cell.angle_alpha   90.00
_cell.angle_beta   90.00
_cell.angle_gamma   90.00
#
_symmetry.space_group_name_H-M   'P 1'
#
loop_
_entity.id
_entity.type
_entity.pdbx_description
1 polymer ?
#
loop_
_entity_poly.entity_id
_entity_poly.type
_entity_poly.pdbx_seq_one_letter_code
_entity_poly.pdbx_strand_id
1 'polypeptide(L)'
;MVTDKGYLGRFARHLTALGLNHRIGSRSPTARGFLLIANRWVLERTFTWLTGFRRLAIDYEFTPRVHETWLLVDNITMCLNGLTVA
;
A
#
# COMPACT_ATOMS: atom_id res chain seq x y z
N MET A 1 -9.13 -7.75 3.20
CA MET A 1 -7.82 -7.13 2.93
C MET A 1 -6.71 -8.04 3.45
N VAL A 2 -5.71 -8.35 2.61
CA VAL A 2 -4.51 -9.09 3.03
C VAL A 2 -3.42 -8.07 3.37
N THR A 3 -2.78 -8.18 4.54
CA THR A 3 -1.67 -7.30 4.94
C THR A 3 -0.50 -8.07 5.50
N ASP A 4 0.62 -7.39 5.69
CA ASP A 4 1.76 -7.92 6.45
C ASP A 4 1.45 -8.02 7.96
N LYS A 5 2.25 -8.81 8.67
CA LYS A 5 2.18 -8.99 10.13
C LYS A 5 2.36 -7.67 10.90
N GLY A 6 3.09 -6.70 10.34
CA GLY A 6 3.27 -5.37 10.95
C GLY A 6 1.97 -4.58 11.15
N TYR A 7 0.91 -4.90 10.42
CA TYR A 7 -0.40 -4.23 10.51
C TYR A 7 -1.35 -4.84 11.55
N LEU A 8 -0.83 -5.65 12.47
CA LEU A 8 -1.56 -6.15 13.62
C LEU A 8 -1.92 -5.02 14.61
N GLY A 9 -2.90 -5.27 15.48
CA GLY A 9 -3.25 -4.35 16.57
C GLY A 9 -4.23 -3.25 16.16
N ARG A 10 -3.81 -1.98 16.21
CA ARG A 10 -4.72 -0.84 15.99
C ARG A 10 -5.36 -0.86 14.60
N PHE A 11 -4.56 -1.14 13.58
CA PHE A 11 -5.03 -1.16 12.20
C PHE A 11 -6.02 -2.31 11.95
N ALA A 12 -5.66 -3.54 12.36
CA ALA A 12 -6.55 -4.70 12.29
C ALA A 12 -7.90 -4.45 13.00
N ARG A 13 -7.89 -3.87 14.22
CA ARG A 13 -9.13 -3.53 14.95
C ARG A 13 -10.00 -2.53 14.19
N HIS A 14 -9.40 -1.54 13.55
CA HIS A 14 -10.13 -0.55 12.77
C HIS A 14 -10.80 -1.17 11.54
N LEU A 15 -10.10 -2.08 10.84
CA LEU A 15 -10.69 -2.83 9.72
C LEU A 15 -11.89 -3.67 10.17
N THR A 16 -11.79 -4.35 11.30
CA THR A 16 -12.90 -5.12 11.86
C THR A 16 -14.09 -4.22 12.22
N ALA A 17 -13.84 -3.04 12.78
CA ALA A 17 -14.88 -2.06 13.10
C ALA A 17 -15.61 -1.54 11.84
N LEU A 18 -14.92 -1.52 10.68
CA LEU A 18 -15.49 -1.21 9.37
C LEU A 18 -16.18 -2.41 8.71
N GLY A 19 -16.24 -3.57 9.37
CA GLY A 19 -16.81 -4.79 8.79
C GLY A 19 -15.94 -5.47 7.72
N LEU A 20 -14.65 -5.10 7.64
CA LEU A 20 -13.74 -5.62 6.63
C LEU A 20 -12.97 -6.83 7.14
N ASN A 21 -13.00 -7.91 6.37
CA ASN A 21 -12.22 -9.11 6.69
C ASN A 21 -10.71 -8.85 6.57
N HIS A 22 -9.98 -8.88 7.68
CA HIS A 22 -8.53 -8.74 7.73
C HIS A 22 -7.84 -10.11 7.72
N ARG A 23 -6.90 -10.31 6.80
CA ARG A 23 -6.09 -11.54 6.66
C ARG A 23 -4.62 -11.18 6.64
N ILE A 24 -3.78 -12.01 7.24
CA ILE A 24 -2.33 -11.79 7.25
C ILE A 24 -1.70 -12.67 6.18
N GLY A 25 -1.05 -12.05 5.20
CA GLY A 25 -0.23 -12.74 4.21
C GLY A 25 1.15 -12.97 4.80
N SER A 26 1.35 -14.10 5.49
CA SER A 26 2.65 -14.47 6.07
C SER A 26 3.13 -15.80 5.51
N ARG A 27 4.46 -15.95 5.42
CA ARG A 27 5.11 -17.23 5.18
C ARG A 27 4.89 -18.17 6.37
N SER A 28 4.73 -19.46 6.09
CA SER A 28 4.74 -20.51 7.13
C SER A 28 6.13 -20.58 7.81
N PRO A 29 6.21 -20.67 9.15
CA PRO A 29 7.48 -20.78 9.88
C PRO A 29 8.36 -21.96 9.43
N THR A 30 7.75 -23.02 8.90
CA THR A 30 8.44 -24.25 8.47
C THR A 30 8.84 -24.24 6.99
N ALA A 31 8.35 -23.28 6.19
CA ALA A 31 8.72 -23.20 4.78
C ALA A 31 10.21 -22.89 4.65
N ARG A 32 10.93 -23.55 3.73
CA ARG A 32 12.32 -23.24 3.35
C ARG A 32 12.34 -22.67 1.92
N GLY A 33 13.31 -21.79 1.61
CA GLY A 33 13.41 -21.13 0.31
C GLY A 33 12.47 -19.92 0.12
N PHE A 34 12.32 -19.45 -1.11
CA PHE A 34 11.41 -18.35 -1.45
C PHE A 34 9.98 -18.89 -1.62
N LEU A 35 9.02 -18.29 -0.93
CA LEU A 35 7.60 -18.62 -1.07
C LEU A 35 6.87 -17.38 -1.58
N LEU A 36 6.13 -17.52 -2.68
CA LEU A 36 5.29 -16.44 -3.19
C LEU A 36 4.14 -16.18 -2.21
N ILE A 37 4.11 -14.98 -1.61
CA ILE A 37 2.99 -14.53 -0.78
C ILE A 37 1.97 -13.86 -1.70
N ALA A 38 0.74 -14.37 -1.71
CA ALA A 38 -0.33 -13.84 -2.55
C ALA A 38 -0.52 -12.33 -2.33
N ASN A 39 -0.62 -11.59 -3.44
CA ASN A 39 -0.86 -10.14 -3.50
C ASN A 39 0.24 -9.22 -2.95
N ARG A 40 1.40 -9.76 -2.54
CA ARG A 40 2.54 -8.93 -2.09
C ARG A 40 3.04 -7.99 -3.19
N TRP A 41 3.12 -8.49 -4.44
CA TRP A 41 3.57 -7.72 -5.59
C TRP A 41 2.69 -6.50 -5.89
N VAL A 42 1.38 -6.56 -5.58
CA VAL A 42 0.46 -5.44 -5.80
C VAL A 42 0.84 -4.28 -4.89
N LEU A 43 1.09 -4.55 -3.61
CA LEU A 43 1.53 -3.56 -2.64
C LEU A 43 2.89 -2.97 -3.02
N GLU A 44 3.88 -3.81 -3.31
CA GLU A 44 5.23 -3.38 -3.69
C GLU A 44 5.21 -2.50 -4.95
N ARG A 45 4.38 -2.85 -5.94
CA ARG A 45 4.16 -2.05 -7.14
C ARG A 45 3.52 -0.69 -6.82
N THR A 46 2.49 -0.67 -5.97
CA THR A 46 1.87 0.59 -5.53
C THR A 46 2.91 1.48 -4.85
N PHE A 47 3.72 0.96 -3.92
CA PHE A 47 4.78 1.75 -3.29
C PHE A 47 5.84 2.25 -4.28
N THR A 48 6.14 1.46 -5.32
CA THR A 48 7.04 1.87 -6.40
C THR A 48 6.47 3.06 -7.17
N TRP A 49 5.17 3.06 -7.48
CA TRP A 49 4.51 4.21 -8.11
C TRP A 49 4.53 5.45 -7.22
N LEU A 50 4.15 5.30 -5.94
CA LEU A 50 4.19 6.42 -4.98
C LEU A 50 5.60 7.01 -4.85
N THR A 51 6.64 6.16 -4.80
CA THR A 51 8.04 6.60 -4.70
C THR A 51 8.51 7.29 -5.98
N GLY A 52 7.97 6.90 -7.14
CA GLY A 52 8.22 7.55 -8.43
C GLY A 52 7.76 9.02 -8.44
N PHE A 53 6.66 9.32 -7.74
CA PHE A 53 6.24 10.68 -7.46
C PHE A 53 7.06 11.22 -6.29
N ARG A 54 8.24 11.80 -6.60
CA ARG A 54 9.28 12.19 -5.62
C ARG A 54 8.79 12.88 -4.35
N ARG A 55 7.67 13.59 -4.40
CA ARG A 55 7.07 14.21 -3.22
C ARG A 55 6.59 13.21 -2.17
N LEU A 56 6.13 12.04 -2.57
CA LEU A 56 5.67 10.96 -1.67
C LEU A 56 6.80 10.00 -1.28
N ALA A 57 8.02 10.17 -1.82
CA ALA A 57 9.16 9.33 -1.47
C ALA A 57 9.69 9.59 -0.05
N ILE A 58 9.46 10.79 0.46
CA ILE A 58 9.83 11.23 1.82
C ILE A 58 8.60 11.95 2.38
N ASP A 59 8.32 11.77 3.68
CA ASP A 59 7.22 12.46 4.34
C ASP A 59 7.59 13.94 4.55
N TYR A 60 7.10 14.81 3.67
CA TYR A 60 7.28 16.26 3.76
C TYR A 60 6.11 16.94 4.46
N GLU A 61 4.99 16.24 4.63
CA GLU A 61 3.71 16.82 4.97
C GLU A 61 3.52 16.92 6.49
N PHE A 62 3.20 18.12 6.96
CA PHE A 62 2.96 18.34 8.39
C PHE A 62 1.72 17.64 8.93
N THR A 63 0.74 17.34 8.07
CA THR A 63 -0.52 16.71 8.49
C THR A 63 -0.90 15.55 7.57
N PRO A 64 -1.55 14.49 8.11
CA PRO A 64 -2.03 13.38 7.30
C PRO A 64 -2.95 13.80 6.16
N ARG A 65 -3.78 14.85 6.36
CA ARG A 65 -4.72 15.34 5.34
C ARG A 65 -4.01 15.92 4.11
N VAL A 66 -2.86 16.56 4.30
CA VAL A 66 -2.05 17.06 3.18
C VAL A 66 -1.42 15.87 2.46
N HIS A 67 -0.91 14.87 3.18
CA HIS A 67 -0.37 13.65 2.59
C HIS A 67 -1.44 12.89 1.77
N GLU A 68 -2.66 12.75 2.30
CA GLU A 68 -3.81 12.19 1.58
C GLU A 68 -4.10 12.92 0.26
N THR A 69 -4.00 14.25 0.27
CA THR A 69 -4.18 15.06 -0.96
C THR A 69 -3.12 14.72 -2.00
N TRP A 70 -1.86 14.58 -1.59
CA TRP A 70 -0.78 14.21 -2.52
C TRP A 70 -0.91 12.80 -3.07
N LEU A 71 -1.43 11.84 -2.28
CA LEU A 71 -1.77 10.51 -2.79
C LEU A 71 -2.80 10.60 -3.92
N LEU A 72 -3.84 11.44 -3.79
CA LEU A 72 -4.82 11.63 -4.86
C LEU A 72 -4.20 12.27 -6.11
N VAL A 73 -3.35 13.29 -5.93
CA VAL A 73 -2.65 13.95 -7.04
C VAL A 73 -1.73 13.00 -7.80
N ASP A 74 -1.00 12.13 -7.08
CA ASP A 74 -0.17 11.09 -7.70
C ASP A 74 -1.03 10.13 -8.55
N ASN A 75 -2.13 9.60 -7.99
CA ASN A 75 -3.03 8.71 -8.72
C ASN A 75 -3.62 9.37 -9.98
N ILE A 76 -4.03 10.65 -9.89
CA ILE A 76 -4.51 11.42 -11.05
C ILE A 76 -3.39 11.55 -12.10
N THR A 77 -2.18 11.90 -11.67
CA THR A 77 -1.02 12.05 -12.56
C THR A 77 -0.70 10.73 -13.27
N MET A 78 -0.72 9.61 -12.55
CA MET A 78 -0.52 8.27 -13.12
C MET A 78 -1.59 7.94 -14.17
N CYS A 79 -2.87 8.21 -13.88
CA CYS A 79 -3.96 8.01 -14.83
C CYS A 79 -3.81 8.88 -16.08
N LEU A 80 -3.48 10.17 -15.90
CA LEU A 80 -3.27 11.10 -17.02
C LEU A 80 -2.11 10.67 -17.92
N ASN A 81 -0.98 10.25 -17.34
CA ASN A 81 0.15 9.73 -18.10
C ASN A 81 -0.21 8.47 -18.90
N GLY A 82 -1.14 7.65 -18.39
CA GLY A 82 -1.66 6.49 -19.11
C GLY A 82 -2.51 6.86 -20.33
N LEU A 83 -3.15 8.04 -20.33
CA LEU A 83 -3.98 8.53 -21.44
C LEU A 83 -3.16 9.21 -22.54
N THR A 84 -2.00 9.78 -22.22
CA THR A 84 -1.16 10.52 -23.17
C THR A 84 -0.22 9.62 -23.97
N VAL A 85 -0.10 8.35 -23.61
CA VAL A 85 0.79 7.35 -24.27
C VAL A 85 0.01 6.43 -25.23
N ALA A 86 -1.24 6.80 -25.57
CA ALA A 86 -2.01 6.22 -26.66
C ALA A 86 -1.96 7.14 -27.89
#